data_AF-A0A832FTT5-F1
#
_entry.id   AF-A0A832FTT5-F1
#
_cell.length_a   1.000
_cell.length_b   1.000
_cell.length_c   1.000
_cell.angle_alpha   90.00
_cell.angle_beta   90.00
_cell.angle_gamma   90.00
#
_symmetry.space_group_name_H-M   'P 1'
#
loop_
_entity.id
_entity.type
_entity.pdbx_description
1 polymer ?
#
loop_
_entity_poly.entity_id
_entity_poly.type
_entity_poly.pdbx_seq_one_letter_code
_entity_poly.pdbx_strand_id
1 'polypeptide(L)'
;MSSLTGTAAPGLRRHHWRRHLLLLWLGLLLLLFSACTHGPGTPQPGTLTYEGPQMYTLKPGEVLPGTNIHYLGPSGGMARFEIGGQQADKQKLDSLFWSSSPASGVTIDLRLRVLWFTDAEVHVAGTAKVSLTGTDPRPGPVPDQAPLHYQMPVAYSLAVGETAPGAGLIYEGQTAEGARFGGLQGYAYRQVGDSLRWEGTLRDRVAVRQDVRLLQYDDQTARLAGTVQLWLTP
;
A
#
# COMPACT_ATOMS: atom_id res chain seq x y z
N MET A 1 -42.30 -69.80 31.88
CA MET A 1 -40.88 -70.05 31.57
C MET A 1 -40.60 -69.31 30.26
N SER A 2 -40.25 -68.03 30.34
CA SER A 2 -38.86 -67.52 30.36
C SER A 2 -38.12 -67.74 29.04
N SER A 3 -37.96 -66.68 28.25
CA SER A 3 -36.64 -66.21 27.81
C SER A 3 -36.74 -64.89 27.05
N LEU A 4 -35.97 -63.91 27.56
CA LEU A 4 -35.69 -62.60 27.00
C LEU A 4 -34.51 -62.67 26.03
N THR A 5 -34.57 -61.93 24.93
CA THR A 5 -33.43 -61.31 24.24
C THR A 5 -33.98 -60.02 23.61
N GLY A 6 -33.45 -58.81 23.74
CA GLY A 6 -32.11 -58.34 24.10
C GLY A 6 -31.64 -57.35 23.03
N THR A 7 -32.21 -56.14 22.98
CA THR A 7 -31.83 -55.08 22.03
C THR A 7 -30.70 -54.23 22.61
N ALA A 8 -29.55 -54.21 21.93
CA ALA A 8 -28.42 -53.33 22.24
C ALA A 8 -28.61 -51.94 21.59
N ALA A 9 -28.46 -50.88 22.37
CA ALA A 9 -28.45 -49.49 21.90
C ALA A 9 -27.00 -49.00 21.69
N PRO A 10 -26.63 -48.39 20.55
CA PRO A 10 -25.33 -47.76 20.38
C PRO A 10 -25.46 -46.23 20.48
N GLY A 11 -25.03 -45.65 21.60
CA GLY A 11 -24.90 -44.20 21.71
C GLY A 11 -23.93 -43.86 22.81
N LEU A 12 -22.76 -43.27 22.47
CA LEU A 12 -21.99 -42.33 23.31
C LEU A 12 -20.58 -42.00 22.78
N ARG A 13 -20.08 -42.61 21.68
CA ARG A 13 -18.71 -42.35 21.18
C ARG A 13 -18.52 -41.19 20.19
N ARG A 14 -19.59 -40.55 19.69
CA ARG A 14 -19.50 -39.56 18.59
C ARG A 14 -19.23 -38.11 19.03
N HIS A 15 -19.38 -37.78 20.31
CA HIS A 15 -19.39 -36.38 20.76
C HIS A 15 -18.00 -35.79 21.06
N HIS A 16 -17.06 -36.60 21.54
CA HIS A 16 -15.70 -36.15 21.86
C HIS A 16 -14.86 -35.91 20.61
N TRP A 17 -14.97 -36.78 19.60
CA TRP A 17 -14.26 -36.66 18.33
C TRP A 17 -14.59 -35.36 17.58
N ARG A 18 -15.88 -34.96 17.58
CA ARG A 18 -16.32 -33.70 16.97
C ARG A 18 -15.77 -32.47 17.70
N ARG A 19 -15.67 -32.49 19.04
CA ARG A 19 -15.09 -31.38 19.83
C ARG A 19 -13.59 -31.24 19.58
N HIS A 20 -12.85 -32.34 19.49
CA HIS A 20 -11.41 -32.29 19.18
C HIS A 20 -11.12 -31.84 17.75
N LEU A 21 -11.92 -32.26 16.76
CA LEU A 21 -11.82 -31.74 15.40
C LEU A 21 -12.14 -30.25 15.32
N LEU A 22 -13.14 -29.77 16.06
CA LEU A 22 -13.52 -28.35 16.07
C LEU A 22 -12.42 -27.49 16.69
N LEU A 23 -11.79 -27.95 17.78
CA LEU A 23 -10.68 -27.25 18.42
C LEU A 23 -9.41 -27.23 17.54
N LEU A 24 -9.12 -28.32 16.83
CA LEU A 24 -8.04 -28.37 15.84
C LEU A 24 -8.30 -27.41 14.67
N TRP A 25 -9.53 -27.36 14.17
CA TRP A 25 -9.92 -26.41 13.14
C TRP A 25 -9.81 -24.96 13.63
N LEU A 26 -10.24 -24.67 14.86
CA LEU A 26 -10.14 -23.33 15.45
C LEU A 26 -8.68 -22.90 15.64
N GLY A 27 -7.82 -23.82 16.08
CA GLY A 27 -6.38 -23.60 16.22
C GLY A 27 -5.68 -23.36 14.87
N LEU A 28 -6.05 -24.12 13.84
CA LEU A 28 -5.54 -23.94 12.49
C LEU A 28 -6.02 -22.61 11.87
N LEU A 29 -7.26 -22.21 12.15
CA LEU A 29 -7.81 -20.92 11.70
C LEU A 29 -7.06 -19.74 12.35
N LEU A 30 -6.72 -19.83 13.63
CA LEU A 30 -5.95 -18.80 14.35
C LEU A 30 -4.51 -18.64 13.81
N LEU A 31 -3.90 -19.72 13.31
CA LEU A 31 -2.58 -19.66 12.66
C LEU A 31 -2.61 -18.94 11.31
N LEU A 32 -3.74 -18.98 10.59
CA LEU A 32 -3.91 -18.27 9.31
C LEU A 32 -4.03 -16.75 9.48
N PHE A 33 -4.43 -16.26 10.66
CA PHE A 33 -4.50 -14.81 10.94
C PHE A 33 -3.16 -14.20 11.40
N SER A 34 -2.14 -15.02 11.64
CA SER A 34 -0.83 -14.54 12.12
C SER A 34 0.17 -14.20 11.01
N ALA A 35 -0.19 -14.40 9.73
CA ALA A 35 0.73 -14.25 8.59
C ALA A 35 0.76 -12.85 7.95
N CYS A 36 -0.03 -11.88 8.43
CA CYS A 36 -0.08 -10.52 7.86
C CYS A 36 0.34 -9.45 8.89
N THR A 37 1.51 -9.60 9.51
CA THR A 37 2.09 -8.55 10.37
C THR A 37 3.55 -8.24 10.01
N HIS A 38 3.87 -8.16 8.71
CA HIS A 38 4.98 -7.30 8.29
C HIS A 38 4.46 -5.86 8.29
N GLY A 39 4.43 -5.26 9.49
CA GLY A 39 4.16 -3.83 9.63
C GLY A 39 5.22 -2.99 8.93
N PRO A 40 4.90 -1.74 8.54
CA PRO A 40 5.90 -0.82 8.00
C PRO A 40 7.08 -0.71 8.98
N GLY A 41 8.31 -0.77 8.45
CA GLY A 41 9.51 -0.59 9.26
C GLY A 41 9.45 0.68 10.10
N THR A 42 10.19 0.70 11.21
CA THR A 42 10.16 1.81 12.18
C THR A 42 10.32 3.15 11.46
N PRO A 43 9.37 4.10 11.62
CA PRO A 43 9.47 5.40 10.98
C PRO A 43 10.78 6.09 11.37
N GLN A 44 11.59 6.46 10.39
CA GLN A 44 12.81 7.20 10.65
C GLN A 44 12.44 8.66 10.95
N PRO A 45 12.89 9.25 12.07
CA PRO A 45 12.59 10.64 12.40
C PRO A 45 12.99 11.58 11.25
N GLY A 46 12.08 12.45 10.83
CA GLY A 46 12.32 13.40 9.73
C GLY A 46 12.18 12.82 8.31
N THR A 47 11.73 11.56 8.17
CA THR A 47 11.47 10.93 6.87
C THR A 47 9.98 10.67 6.68
N LEU A 48 9.39 11.27 5.66
CA LEU A 48 8.05 10.94 5.18
C LEU A 48 8.15 9.74 4.23
N THR A 49 7.41 8.67 4.51
CA THR A 49 7.44 7.46 3.69
C THR A 49 6.05 7.10 3.21
N TYR A 50 5.95 6.79 1.92
CA TYR A 50 4.77 6.22 1.29
C TYR A 50 5.13 4.87 0.69
N GLU A 51 4.27 3.87 0.88
CA GLU A 51 4.47 2.53 0.34
C GLU A 51 3.16 1.99 -0.22
N GLY A 52 3.23 1.33 -1.38
CA GLY A 52 2.04 0.82 -2.02
C GLY A 52 2.32 -0.13 -3.18
N PRO A 53 1.28 -0.84 -3.65
CA PRO A 53 1.39 -1.72 -4.79
C PRO A 53 1.66 -0.92 -6.07
N GLN A 54 2.50 -1.46 -6.95
CA GLN A 54 2.75 -0.93 -8.29
C GLN A 54 2.63 -2.03 -9.33
N MET A 55 2.18 -1.66 -10.52
CA MET A 55 2.09 -2.53 -11.69
C MET A 55 2.58 -1.76 -12.91
N TYR A 56 3.41 -2.42 -13.72
CA TYR A 56 3.91 -1.86 -14.98
C TYR A 56 3.74 -2.89 -16.09
N THR A 57 3.39 -2.40 -17.27
CA THR A 57 3.42 -3.15 -18.52
C THR A 57 4.50 -2.52 -19.38
N LEU A 58 5.45 -3.33 -19.84
CA LEU A 58 6.58 -2.88 -20.65
C LEU A 58 6.59 -3.63 -21.98
N LYS A 59 6.77 -2.91 -23.08
CA LYS A 59 7.07 -3.46 -24.40
C LYS A 59 8.57 -3.64 -24.57
N PRO A 60 9.03 -4.53 -25.48
CA PRO A 60 10.44 -4.65 -25.80
C PRO A 60 11.05 -3.28 -26.16
N GLY A 61 12.18 -2.96 -25.55
CA GLY A 61 12.88 -1.67 -25.65
C GLY A 61 12.49 -0.64 -24.58
N GLU A 62 11.40 -0.84 -23.84
CA GLU A 62 10.98 0.10 -22.79
C GLU A 62 11.76 -0.09 -21.50
N VAL A 63 11.86 1.00 -20.74
CA VAL A 63 12.53 1.06 -19.44
C VAL A 63 11.48 1.03 -18.35
N LEU A 64 11.71 0.21 -17.33
CA LEU A 64 10.91 0.23 -16.12
C LEU A 64 11.03 1.61 -15.44
N PRO A 65 9.92 2.34 -15.21
CA PRO A 65 9.96 3.70 -14.66
C PRO A 65 10.75 3.81 -13.36
N GLY A 66 11.63 4.82 -13.28
CA GLY A 66 12.46 5.11 -12.09
C GLY A 66 13.69 4.22 -11.93
N THR A 67 14.01 3.44 -12.97
CA THR A 67 15.12 2.48 -12.97
C THR A 67 15.96 2.58 -14.25
N ASN A 68 17.01 1.77 -14.33
CA ASN A 68 17.74 1.48 -15.57
C ASN A 68 17.48 0.03 -16.05
N ILE A 69 16.35 -0.56 -15.67
CA ILE A 69 15.97 -1.92 -16.07
C ILE A 69 15.26 -1.83 -17.42
N HIS A 70 15.90 -2.32 -18.47
CA HIS A 70 15.33 -2.35 -19.82
C HIS A 70 14.71 -3.72 -20.06
N TYR A 71 13.46 -3.77 -20.54
CA TYR A 71 12.90 -5.02 -21.05
C TYR A 71 13.35 -5.23 -22.50
N LEU A 72 14.03 -6.32 -22.79
CA LEU A 72 14.57 -6.62 -24.13
C LEU A 72 13.63 -7.50 -24.97
N GLY A 73 12.56 -8.04 -24.38
CA GLY A 73 11.64 -8.96 -25.03
C GLY A 73 11.76 -10.40 -24.51
N PRO A 74 11.01 -11.35 -25.09
CA PRO A 74 11.14 -12.75 -24.75
C PRO A 74 12.44 -13.34 -25.31
N SER A 75 12.99 -14.34 -24.63
CA SER A 75 14.07 -15.18 -25.15
C SER A 75 14.05 -16.57 -24.52
N GLY A 76 14.05 -17.62 -25.34
CA GLY A 76 14.11 -19.00 -24.85
C GLY A 76 12.99 -19.37 -23.86
N GLY A 77 11.80 -18.78 -24.00
CA GLY A 77 10.68 -18.98 -23.07
C GLY A 77 10.79 -18.21 -21.76
N MET A 78 11.71 -17.24 -21.65
CA MET A 78 11.91 -16.35 -20.50
C MET A 78 11.74 -14.89 -20.93
N ALA A 79 11.55 -13.98 -19.97
CA ALA A 79 11.59 -12.55 -20.22
C ALA A 79 13.05 -12.06 -20.06
N ARG A 80 13.61 -11.46 -21.11
CA ARG A 80 14.98 -10.94 -21.08
C ARG A 80 14.98 -9.47 -20.67
N PHE A 81 15.86 -9.12 -19.74
CA PHE A 81 16.09 -7.76 -19.29
C PHE A 81 17.56 -7.37 -19.42
N GLU A 82 17.85 -6.08 -19.51
CA GLU A 82 19.15 -5.51 -19.18
C GLU A 82 19.04 -4.83 -17.81
N ILE A 83 19.86 -5.26 -16.86
CA ILE A 83 19.87 -4.78 -15.47
C ILE A 83 21.30 -4.40 -15.13
N GLY A 84 21.56 -3.12 -14.86
CA GLY A 84 22.92 -2.65 -14.55
C GLY A 84 23.94 -2.95 -15.67
N GLY A 85 23.51 -2.89 -16.93
CA GLY A 85 24.36 -3.18 -18.10
C GLY A 85 24.62 -4.67 -18.36
N GLN A 86 23.94 -5.58 -17.66
CA GLN A 86 24.04 -7.02 -17.88
C GLN A 86 22.71 -7.61 -18.33
N GLN A 87 22.76 -8.54 -19.29
CA GLN A 87 21.57 -9.29 -19.70
C GLN A 87 21.19 -10.31 -18.62
N ALA A 88 19.91 -10.35 -18.28
CA ALA A 88 19.34 -11.27 -17.32
C ALA A 88 18.04 -11.86 -17.88
N ASP A 89 18.02 -13.17 -18.06
CA ASP A 89 16.80 -13.91 -18.40
C ASP A 89 16.03 -14.24 -17.11
N LYS A 90 14.73 -13.91 -17.09
CA LYS A 90 13.85 -13.99 -15.92
C LYS A 90 12.63 -14.85 -16.21
N GLN A 91 12.32 -15.76 -15.31
CA GLN A 91 11.10 -16.56 -15.33
C GLN A 91 9.94 -15.82 -14.68
N LYS A 92 8.72 -16.36 -14.82
CA LYS A 92 7.57 -15.90 -14.04
C LYS A 92 7.89 -16.02 -12.56
N LEU A 93 7.48 -15.01 -11.80
CA LEU A 93 7.72 -14.78 -10.38
C LEU A 93 9.17 -14.43 -10.00
N ASP A 94 10.12 -14.36 -10.94
CA ASP A 94 11.46 -13.87 -10.63
C ASP A 94 11.44 -12.39 -10.25
N SER A 95 12.40 -12.01 -9.40
CA SER A 95 12.51 -10.66 -8.86
C SER A 95 13.13 -9.66 -9.83
N LEU A 96 12.58 -8.45 -9.77
CA LEU A 96 13.11 -7.21 -10.32
C LEU A 96 13.16 -6.19 -9.16
N PHE A 97 14.27 -6.19 -8.45
CA PHE A 97 14.48 -5.30 -7.31
C PHE A 97 15.38 -4.14 -7.73
N TRP A 98 15.02 -2.95 -7.30
CA TRP A 98 15.74 -1.73 -7.64
C TRP A 98 15.69 -0.73 -6.49
N SER A 99 16.77 0.01 -6.30
CA SER A 99 16.82 1.14 -5.37
C SER A 99 17.49 2.32 -6.07
N SER A 100 16.91 3.49 -5.97
CA SER A 100 17.43 4.71 -6.60
C SER A 100 17.18 5.96 -5.75
N SER A 101 17.95 7.00 -6.04
CA SER A 101 17.74 8.34 -5.51
C SER A 101 17.62 9.32 -6.69
N PRO A 102 16.42 9.45 -7.29
CA PRO A 102 16.26 10.24 -8.52
C PRO A 102 16.50 11.72 -8.29
N ALA A 103 16.26 12.24 -7.08
CA ALA A 103 16.54 13.61 -6.71
C ALA A 103 17.06 13.68 -5.27
N SER A 104 17.67 14.81 -4.91
CA SER A 104 18.17 15.05 -3.55
C SER A 104 17.07 14.78 -2.52
N GLY A 105 17.38 13.93 -1.52
CA GLY A 105 16.50 13.55 -0.42
C GLY A 105 15.22 12.80 -0.81
N VAL A 106 15.19 12.22 -2.00
CA VAL A 106 14.19 11.24 -2.45
C VAL A 106 14.86 9.89 -2.64
N THR A 107 14.33 8.85 -2.03
CA THR A 107 14.73 7.46 -2.26
C THR A 107 13.53 6.65 -2.71
N ILE A 108 13.73 5.81 -3.71
CA ILE A 108 12.72 4.89 -4.23
C ILE A 108 13.27 3.47 -4.13
N ASP A 109 12.54 2.61 -3.44
CA ASP A 109 12.79 1.17 -3.42
C ASP A 109 11.66 0.44 -4.14
N LEU A 110 11.97 -0.26 -5.23
CA LEU A 110 11.05 -1.11 -5.97
C LEU A 110 11.33 -2.58 -5.65
N ARG A 111 10.29 -3.31 -5.26
CA ARG A 111 10.31 -4.76 -5.04
C ARG A 111 9.28 -5.42 -5.94
N LEU A 112 9.65 -5.63 -7.19
CA LEU A 112 8.75 -6.16 -8.22
C LEU A 112 9.07 -7.61 -8.57
N ARG A 113 8.13 -8.27 -9.22
CA ARG A 113 8.27 -9.60 -9.82
C ARG A 113 7.65 -9.61 -11.21
N VAL A 114 8.20 -10.45 -12.08
CA VAL A 114 7.57 -10.78 -13.38
C VAL A 114 6.29 -11.57 -13.11
N LEU A 115 5.13 -11.06 -13.48
CA LEU A 115 3.87 -11.80 -13.35
C LEU A 115 3.69 -12.74 -14.53
N TRP A 116 3.76 -12.19 -15.73
CA TRP A 116 3.65 -12.90 -16.99
C TRP A 116 4.22 -12.05 -18.13
N PHE A 117 4.48 -12.68 -19.27
CA PHE A 117 4.96 -12.02 -20.48
C PHE A 117 4.47 -12.77 -21.71
N THR A 118 4.46 -12.07 -22.82
CA THR A 118 4.21 -12.56 -24.18
C THR A 118 5.28 -12.01 -25.10
N ASP A 119 5.16 -12.29 -26.40
CA ASP A 119 6.05 -11.71 -27.40
C ASP A 119 5.91 -10.19 -27.51
N ALA A 120 4.77 -9.62 -27.09
CA ALA A 120 4.49 -8.20 -27.20
C ALA A 120 4.87 -7.39 -25.95
N GLU A 121 4.80 -7.98 -24.75
CA GLU A 121 4.91 -7.23 -23.50
C GLU A 121 5.22 -8.12 -22.29
N VAL A 122 5.75 -7.50 -21.24
CA VAL A 122 5.89 -8.07 -19.90
C VAL A 122 5.09 -7.29 -18.88
N HIS A 123 4.45 -8.01 -17.97
CA HIS A 123 3.71 -7.47 -16.84
C HIS A 123 4.49 -7.72 -15.57
N VAL A 124 4.80 -6.66 -14.84
CA VAL A 124 5.53 -6.72 -13.58
C VAL A 124 4.73 -6.04 -12.49
N ALA A 125 4.74 -6.60 -11.29
CA ALA A 125 4.06 -6.01 -10.15
C ALA A 125 4.76 -6.31 -8.84
N GLY A 126 4.47 -5.49 -7.83
CA GLY A 126 5.00 -5.63 -6.49
C GLY A 126 4.77 -4.36 -5.69
N THR A 127 5.75 -3.95 -4.89
CA THR A 127 5.64 -2.72 -4.10
C THR A 127 6.66 -1.67 -4.53
N ALA A 128 6.29 -0.41 -4.35
CA ALA A 128 7.21 0.71 -4.30
C ALA A 128 7.15 1.36 -2.94
N LYS A 129 8.30 1.74 -2.41
CA LYS A 129 8.46 2.59 -1.23
C LYS A 129 9.17 3.86 -1.64
N VAL A 130 8.53 5.01 -1.40
CA VAL A 130 9.10 6.33 -1.63
C VAL A 130 9.38 6.97 -0.27
N SER A 131 10.64 7.28 0.01
CA SER A 131 11.07 7.95 1.23
C SER A 131 11.60 9.35 0.91
N LEU A 132 11.08 10.33 1.62
CA LEU A 132 11.34 11.75 1.43
C LEU A 132 11.88 12.33 2.73
N THR A 133 13.04 13.00 2.66
CA THR A 133 13.59 13.75 3.80
C THR A 133 13.33 15.24 3.63
N GLY A 134 13.44 16.05 4.69
CA GLY A 134 13.41 17.51 4.57
C GLY A 134 12.17 18.07 3.87
N THR A 135 11.00 17.47 4.11
CA THR A 135 9.74 17.90 3.52
C THR A 135 9.17 19.12 4.24
N ASP A 136 8.70 20.11 3.47
CA ASP A 136 8.01 21.30 3.92
C ASP A 136 6.74 21.48 3.06
N PRO A 137 5.60 20.87 3.44
CA PRO A 137 4.38 20.89 2.64
C PRO A 137 3.86 22.31 2.40
N ARG A 138 3.76 22.73 1.14
CA ARG A 138 3.21 24.03 0.74
C ARG A 138 2.05 23.85 -0.24
N PRO A 139 0.88 24.46 0.01
CA PRO A 139 -0.26 24.32 -0.87
C PRO A 139 0.06 24.91 -2.25
N GLY A 140 -0.43 24.27 -3.30
CA GLY A 140 -0.18 24.69 -4.68
C GLY A 140 -0.69 23.69 -5.70
N PRO A 141 -0.68 24.06 -6.99
CA PRO A 141 -1.09 23.15 -8.05
C PRO A 141 -0.12 21.96 -8.18
N VAL A 142 -0.66 20.81 -8.52
CA VAL A 142 0.13 19.63 -8.94
C VAL A 142 0.24 19.61 -10.47
N PRO A 143 1.36 19.12 -11.04
CA PRO A 143 1.47 18.97 -12.49
C PRO A 143 0.54 17.87 -13.01
N ASP A 144 0.10 17.98 -14.26
CA ASP A 144 -0.73 16.94 -14.90
C ASP A 144 0.08 15.66 -15.15
N GLN A 145 1.38 15.79 -15.42
CA GLN A 145 2.29 14.69 -15.73
C GLN A 145 3.67 14.92 -15.10
N ALA A 146 4.36 13.83 -14.80
CA ALA A 146 5.75 13.83 -14.38
C ALA A 146 6.46 12.56 -14.87
N PRO A 147 7.80 12.57 -15.01
CA PRO A 147 8.57 11.38 -15.40
C PRO A 147 8.30 10.17 -14.49
N LEU A 148 8.08 10.42 -13.21
CA LEU A 148 7.68 9.39 -12.24
C LEU A 148 6.39 9.82 -11.55
N HIS A 149 5.42 8.90 -11.52
CA HIS A 149 4.15 9.07 -10.85
C HIS A 149 3.84 7.83 -10.00
N TYR A 150 3.53 8.05 -8.73
CA TYR A 150 3.16 6.98 -7.81
C TYR A 150 1.82 7.29 -7.17
N GLN A 151 0.90 6.32 -7.18
CA GLN A 151 -0.32 6.34 -6.39
C GLN A 151 -0.23 5.26 -5.33
N MET A 152 -0.39 5.63 -4.06
CA MET A 152 -0.21 4.72 -2.92
C MET A 152 -1.34 4.89 -1.90
N PRO A 153 -1.76 3.80 -1.24
CA PRO A 153 -2.75 3.89 -0.17
C PRO A 153 -2.14 4.60 1.05
N VAL A 154 -2.97 5.38 1.75
CA VAL A 154 -2.60 6.00 3.02
C VAL A 154 -3.73 5.88 4.03
N ALA A 155 -3.37 5.79 5.30
CA ALA A 155 -4.28 5.87 6.42
C ALA A 155 -3.62 6.65 7.55
N TYR A 156 -4.37 7.56 8.16
CA TYR A 156 -3.87 8.42 9.24
C TYR A 156 -4.79 8.35 10.45
N SER A 157 -4.17 8.48 11.62
CA SER A 157 -4.83 8.79 12.87
C SER A 157 -4.29 10.13 13.31
N LEU A 158 -5.13 11.16 13.32
CA LEU A 158 -4.73 12.51 13.70
C LEU A 158 -5.32 12.82 15.06
N ALA A 159 -4.49 13.15 16.03
CA ALA A 159 -4.95 13.82 17.24
C ALA A 159 -5.41 15.25 16.92
N VAL A 160 -6.19 15.86 17.81
CA VAL A 160 -6.49 17.30 17.71
C VAL A 160 -5.20 18.11 17.67
N GLY A 161 -5.10 19.02 16.71
CA GLY A 161 -3.92 19.83 16.43
C GLY A 161 -2.86 19.13 15.58
N GLU A 162 -3.01 17.83 15.28
CA GLU A 162 -2.06 17.09 14.46
C GLU A 162 -2.30 17.36 12.96
N THR A 163 -1.19 17.45 12.22
CA THR A 163 -1.19 17.63 10.77
C THR A 163 -1.03 16.28 10.07
N ALA A 164 -1.83 16.04 9.03
CA ALA A 164 -1.68 14.86 8.19
C ALA A 164 -0.29 14.81 7.54
N PRO A 165 0.43 13.67 7.61
CA PRO A 165 1.75 13.53 7.01
C PRO A 165 1.79 13.93 5.53
N GLY A 166 2.66 14.87 5.18
CA GLY A 166 2.82 15.36 3.80
C GLY A 166 1.66 16.20 3.27
N ALA A 167 0.88 16.82 4.15
CA ALA A 167 -0.14 17.80 3.81
C ALA A 167 -0.16 18.93 4.83
N GLY A 168 -0.92 19.99 4.53
CA GLY A 168 -1.26 21.04 5.50
C GLY A 168 -2.60 20.80 6.21
N LEU A 169 -3.17 19.59 6.10
CA LEU A 169 -4.48 19.26 6.71
C LEU A 169 -4.32 19.06 8.22
N ILE A 170 -5.03 19.84 9.02
CA ILE A 170 -4.96 19.78 10.48
C ILE A 170 -6.31 19.32 11.02
N TYR A 171 -6.34 18.33 11.91
CA TYR A 171 -7.58 18.00 12.60
C TYR A 171 -7.81 18.96 13.77
N GLU A 172 -8.87 19.76 13.72
CA GLU A 172 -9.15 20.80 14.73
C GLU A 172 -10.16 20.35 15.81
N GLY A 173 -10.68 19.13 15.70
CA GLY A 173 -11.63 18.55 16.66
C GLY A 173 -13.06 18.44 16.14
N GLN A 174 -13.93 17.90 17.00
CA GLN A 174 -15.36 17.76 16.74
C GLN A 174 -16.14 19.03 17.09
N THR A 175 -17.10 19.40 16.25
CA THR A 175 -18.07 20.47 16.50
C THR A 175 -19.50 19.94 16.27
N ALA A 176 -20.50 20.81 16.46
CA ALA A 176 -21.90 20.49 16.16
C ALA A 176 -22.13 20.21 14.65
N GLU A 177 -21.32 20.81 13.78
CA GLU A 177 -21.40 20.69 12.31
C GLU A 177 -20.62 19.49 11.76
N GLY A 178 -19.76 18.86 12.56
CA GLY A 178 -18.95 17.70 12.17
C GLY A 178 -17.50 17.78 12.64
N ALA A 179 -16.61 17.02 12.01
CA ALA A 179 -15.17 17.17 12.20
C ALA A 179 -14.69 18.45 11.51
N ARG A 180 -13.98 19.31 12.22
CA ARG A 180 -13.38 20.52 11.66
C ARG A 180 -11.94 20.26 11.24
N PHE A 181 -11.58 20.73 10.05
CA PHE A 181 -10.23 20.61 9.51
C PHE A 181 -9.67 21.95 9.05
N GLY A 182 -8.44 22.24 9.50
CA GLY A 182 -7.61 23.33 9.01
C GLY A 182 -6.87 22.96 7.72
N GLY A 183 -6.37 23.96 7.00
CA GLY A 183 -5.59 23.78 5.76
C GLY A 183 -6.41 23.40 4.53
N LEU A 184 -7.74 23.39 4.63
CA LEU A 184 -8.66 23.28 3.52
C LEU A 184 -8.95 24.65 2.89
N GLN A 185 -9.13 24.68 1.58
CA GLN A 185 -9.74 25.84 0.92
C GLN A 185 -11.27 25.72 0.97
N GLY A 186 -11.94 26.75 1.48
CA GLY A 186 -13.41 26.79 1.56
C GLY A 186 -13.98 26.12 2.81
N TYR A 187 -14.99 25.27 2.64
CA TYR A 187 -15.76 24.68 3.75
C TYR A 187 -14.91 23.73 4.60
N ALA A 188 -14.83 23.99 5.91
CA ALA A 188 -13.91 23.33 6.84
C ALA A 188 -14.46 22.07 7.53
N TYR A 189 -15.76 21.82 7.46
CA TYR A 189 -16.40 20.74 8.22
C TYR A 189 -16.62 19.49 7.38
N ARG A 190 -16.48 18.31 7.99
CA ARG A 190 -16.62 17.00 7.34
C ARG A 190 -17.44 16.06 8.21
N GLN A 191 -18.37 15.36 7.57
CA GLN A 191 -19.07 14.21 8.11
C GLN A 191 -18.34 12.92 7.75
N VAL A 192 -18.66 11.82 8.43
CA VAL A 192 -18.12 10.50 8.06
C VAL A 192 -18.48 10.19 6.61
N GLY A 193 -17.48 9.77 5.83
CA GLY A 193 -17.58 9.51 4.40
C GLY A 193 -17.21 10.70 3.51
N ASP A 194 -17.17 11.92 4.04
CA ASP A 194 -16.82 13.10 3.26
C ASP A 194 -15.35 13.07 2.83
N SER A 195 -15.10 13.68 1.68
CA SER A 195 -13.78 13.74 1.07
C SER A 195 -12.99 14.95 1.56
N LEU A 196 -11.71 14.74 1.83
CA LEU A 196 -10.71 15.77 2.05
C LEU A 196 -9.66 15.63 0.96
N ARG A 197 -9.45 16.73 0.24
CA ARG A 197 -8.44 16.82 -0.79
C ARG A 197 -7.44 17.90 -0.43
N TRP A 198 -6.17 17.57 -0.55
CA TRP A 198 -5.07 18.52 -0.39
C TRP A 198 -4.05 18.33 -1.51
N GLU A 199 -3.54 19.43 -2.03
CA GLU A 199 -2.59 19.46 -3.13
C GLU A 199 -1.49 20.47 -2.83
N GLY A 200 -0.27 20.14 -3.24
CA GLY A 200 0.87 21.01 -3.03
C GLY A 200 2.20 20.41 -3.41
N THR A 201 3.25 21.03 -2.90
CA THR A 201 4.64 20.59 -3.02
C THR A 201 5.17 20.17 -1.66
N LEU A 202 5.92 19.06 -1.62
CA LEU A 202 6.59 18.61 -0.40
C LEU A 202 8.00 19.17 -0.29
N ARG A 203 8.63 19.39 -1.44
CA ARG A 203 9.99 19.90 -1.61
C ARG A 203 10.21 20.16 -3.11
N ASP A 204 11.39 20.69 -3.45
CA ASP A 204 11.78 20.80 -4.86
C ASP A 204 11.66 19.44 -5.56
N ARG A 205 11.12 19.46 -6.78
CA ARG A 205 10.85 18.30 -7.66
C ARG A 205 9.88 17.24 -7.12
N VAL A 206 9.16 17.50 -6.03
CA VAL A 206 8.18 16.57 -5.45
C VAL A 206 6.85 17.29 -5.20
N ALA A 207 5.89 17.03 -6.09
CA ALA A 207 4.51 17.44 -5.90
C ALA A 207 3.67 16.28 -5.33
N VAL A 208 2.62 16.62 -4.59
CA VAL A 208 1.77 15.65 -3.90
C VAL A 208 0.30 16.05 -3.98
N ARG A 209 -0.55 15.03 -4.06
CA ARG A 209 -2.00 15.14 -3.88
C ARG A 209 -2.44 14.07 -2.91
N GLN A 210 -3.24 14.45 -1.94
CA GLN A 210 -3.90 13.52 -1.03
C GLN A 210 -5.40 13.59 -1.26
N ASP A 211 -5.98 12.45 -1.60
CA ASP A 211 -7.42 12.24 -1.73
C ASP A 211 -7.83 11.25 -0.64
N VAL A 212 -8.29 11.76 0.50
CA VAL A 212 -8.66 10.94 1.66
C VAL A 212 -10.12 11.15 2.03
N ARG A 213 -10.68 10.21 2.79
CA ARG A 213 -12.03 10.30 3.36
C ARG A 213 -11.95 10.20 4.86
N LEU A 214 -12.86 10.92 5.52
CA LEU A 214 -13.07 10.80 6.95
C LEU A 214 -13.78 9.48 7.25
N LEU A 215 -13.14 8.58 7.98
CA LEU A 215 -13.71 7.29 8.36
C LEU A 215 -14.40 7.32 9.73
N GLN A 216 -13.82 8.08 10.66
CA GLN A 216 -14.29 8.22 12.03
C GLN A 216 -13.69 9.49 12.63
N TYR A 217 -14.38 10.10 13.59
CA TYR A 217 -13.82 11.13 14.45
C TYR A 217 -14.53 11.18 15.80
N ASP A 218 -13.87 11.77 16.78
CA ASP A 218 -14.39 12.10 18.12
C ASP A 218 -13.74 13.41 18.62
N ASP A 219 -13.84 13.73 19.90
CA ASP A 219 -13.26 14.96 20.47
C ASP A 219 -11.72 14.95 20.52
N GLN A 220 -11.08 13.79 20.27
CA GLN A 220 -9.63 13.63 20.41
C GLN A 220 -8.93 13.26 19.10
N THR A 221 -9.59 12.49 18.25
CA THR A 221 -8.96 11.86 17.09
C THR A 221 -9.84 11.86 15.85
N ALA A 222 -9.20 11.90 14.68
CA ALA A 222 -9.81 11.64 13.39
C ALA A 222 -9.06 10.52 12.65
N ARG A 223 -9.82 9.62 12.00
CA ARG A 223 -9.30 8.54 11.16
C ARG A 223 -9.55 8.89 9.70
N LEU A 224 -8.48 8.99 8.93
CA LEU A 224 -8.53 9.28 7.50
C LEU A 224 -7.98 8.08 6.73
N ALA A 225 -8.54 7.80 5.55
CA ALA A 225 -7.93 6.85 4.62
C ALA A 225 -8.23 7.21 3.16
N GLY A 226 -7.32 6.84 2.27
CA GLY A 226 -7.47 7.07 0.84
C GLY A 226 -6.16 6.86 0.11
N THR A 227 -5.82 7.79 -0.77
CA THR A 227 -4.60 7.69 -1.59
C THR A 227 -3.77 8.95 -1.53
N VAL A 228 -2.46 8.77 -1.58
CA VAL A 228 -1.50 9.80 -1.95
C VAL A 228 -1.07 9.57 -3.39
N GLN A 229 -0.88 10.65 -4.11
CA GLN A 229 -0.25 10.67 -5.43
C GLN A 229 0.99 11.54 -5.36
N LEU A 230 2.10 11.04 -5.88
CA LEU A 230 3.40 11.71 -5.90
C LEU A 230 3.85 11.88 -7.34
N TRP A 231 4.26 13.10 -7.69
CA TRP A 231 4.89 13.42 -8.97
C TRP A 231 6.34 13.79 -8.68
N LEU A 232 7.28 13.00 -9.22
CA LEU A 232 8.71 13.18 -9.01
C LEU A 232 9.39 13.55 -10.32
N THR A 233 10.22 14.58 -10.28
CA THR A 233 11.09 14.97 -11.38
C THR A 233 12.54 14.64 -11.00
N PRO A 234 13.20 13.67 -11.66
CA PRO A 234 14.61 13.38 -11.42
C PRO A 234 15.52 14.58 -11.67
#